data_AF-A0A850P8N6-F1
#
_entry.id   AF-A0A850P8N6-F1
#
_cell.length_a   1.000
_cell.length_b   1.000
_cell.length_c   1.000
_cell.angle_alpha   90.00
_cell.angle_beta   90.00
_cell.angle_gamma   90.00
#
_symmetry.space_group_name_H-M   'P 1'
#
loop_
_entity.id
_entity.type
_entity.pdbx_description
1 polymer ?
#
loop_
_entity_poly.entity_id
_entity_poly.type
_entity_poly.pdbx_seq_one_letter_code
_entity_poly.pdbx_strand_id
1 'polypeptide(L)'
;MSAAAKDLNAPFIGNKLCNPDGSLTLQGQSFLQRLWARTGYAPGVDSAFLSQEADIAALGTQHAIVSADQASRSADDAAKLSVFNGSSVAIELAQRALDAAVMALGRAQQIEARALKALEIAEELSTIHATTSGNARDGTSSDESMAFAVMTRKWPS
;
A
#
# COMPACT_ATOMS: atom_id res chain seq x y z
N MET A 1 59.80 -79.65 0.57
CA MET A 1 58.50 -79.49 -0.12
C MET A 1 58.09 -78.04 0.03
N SER A 2 58.16 -77.25 -1.04
CA SER A 2 57.77 -75.82 -1.00
C SER A 2 56.25 -75.73 -0.96
N ALA A 3 55.69 -75.18 0.11
CA ALA A 3 54.25 -74.97 0.24
C ALA A 3 53.84 -73.85 -0.72
N ALA A 4 52.98 -74.17 -1.69
CA ALA A 4 52.42 -73.21 -2.62
C ALA A 4 51.75 -72.06 -1.85
N ALA A 5 51.98 -70.81 -2.27
CA ALA A 5 51.38 -69.63 -1.67
C ALA A 5 49.85 -69.78 -1.62
N LYS A 6 49.28 -69.72 -0.42
CA LYS A 6 47.84 -69.90 -0.19
C LYS A 6 47.10 -68.76 -0.90
N ASP A 7 46.33 -69.09 -1.93
CA ASP A 7 45.55 -68.10 -2.68
C ASP A 7 44.51 -67.46 -1.75
N LEU A 8 44.73 -66.18 -1.43
CA LEU A 8 43.86 -65.38 -0.57
C LEU A 8 42.53 -65.00 -1.27
N ASN A 9 42.35 -65.37 -2.54
CA ASN A 9 41.14 -65.13 -3.31
C ASN A 9 40.11 -66.27 -3.26
N ALA A 10 40.41 -67.38 -2.57
CA ALA A 10 39.45 -68.48 -2.49
C ALA A 10 38.18 -68.07 -1.71
N PRO A 11 36.97 -68.43 -2.19
CA PRO A 11 35.73 -68.20 -1.46
C PRO A 11 35.81 -68.85 -0.08
N PHE A 12 35.38 -68.13 0.95
CA PHE A 12 35.60 -68.39 2.38
C PHE A 12 35.15 -69.78 2.86
N ILE A 13 35.91 -70.81 2.54
CA ILE A 13 35.72 -72.16 3.07
C ILE A 13 36.71 -72.31 4.21
N GLY A 14 36.26 -71.96 5.43
CA GLY A 14 36.87 -72.41 6.68
C GLY A 14 37.91 -71.51 7.38
N ASN A 15 38.15 -70.26 6.96
CA ASN A 15 39.13 -69.39 7.61
C ASN A 15 38.48 -68.33 8.53
N LYS A 16 39.00 -68.20 9.76
CA LYS A 16 38.57 -67.20 10.76
C LYS A 16 39.04 -65.80 10.35
N LEU A 17 38.19 -64.78 10.48
CA LEU A 17 38.53 -63.39 10.16
C LEU A 17 39.46 -62.74 11.19
N CYS A 18 39.33 -63.16 12.46
CA CYS A 18 40.16 -62.70 13.56
C CYS A 18 40.92 -63.87 14.19
N ASN A 19 42.12 -63.57 14.66
CA ASN A 19 42.91 -64.44 15.52
C ASN A 19 42.30 -64.50 16.94
N PRO A 20 42.67 -65.49 17.76
CA PRO A 20 42.16 -65.61 19.14
C PRO A 20 42.53 -64.44 20.06
N ASP A 21 43.57 -63.68 19.71
CA ASP A 21 44.00 -62.45 20.40
C ASP A 21 43.17 -61.21 20.01
N GLY A 22 42.17 -61.39 19.13
CA GLY A 22 41.33 -60.30 18.63
C GLY A 22 41.91 -59.53 17.45
N SER A 23 43.15 -59.83 17.01
CA SER A 23 43.74 -59.19 15.84
C SER A 23 43.14 -59.70 14.53
N LEU A 24 43.05 -58.85 13.51
CA LEU A 24 42.55 -59.25 12.20
C LEU A 24 43.60 -60.10 11.46
N THR A 25 43.15 -61.23 10.93
CA THR A 25 43.97 -62.03 10.00
C THR A 25 44.18 -61.27 8.69
N LEU A 26 45.23 -61.61 7.94
CA LEU A 26 45.49 -61.03 6.61
C LEU A 26 44.28 -61.19 5.66
N GLN A 27 43.56 -62.30 5.77
CA GLN A 27 42.34 -62.51 5.00
C GLN A 27 41.22 -61.56 5.46
N GLY A 28 41.04 -61.36 6.76
CA GLY A 28 40.12 -60.37 7.32
C GLY A 28 40.42 -58.94 6.88
N GLN A 29 41.71 -58.56 6.84
CA GLN A 29 42.14 -57.26 6.34
C GLN A 29 41.82 -57.08 4.85
N SER A 30 42.15 -58.05 4.02
CA SER A 30 41.86 -58.00 2.58
C SER A 30 40.35 -57.99 2.28
N PHE A 31 39.55 -58.69 3.09
CA PHE A 31 38.10 -58.69 3.00
C PHE A 31 37.53 -57.30 3.32
N LEU A 32 37.95 -56.70 4.44
CA LEU A 32 37.52 -55.36 4.83
C LEU A 32 37.94 -54.31 3.79
N GLN A 33 39.14 -54.42 3.23
CA GLN A 33 39.62 -53.52 2.20
C GLN A 33 38.79 -53.62 0.90
N ARG A 34 38.36 -54.83 0.53
CA ARG A 34 37.47 -55.05 -0.63
C ARG A 34 36.04 -54.61 -0.36
N LEU A 35 35.53 -54.85 0.84
CA LEU A 35 34.23 -54.35 1.27
C LEU A 35 34.23 -52.81 1.22
N TRP A 36 35.29 -52.17 1.73
CA TRP A 36 35.51 -50.73 1.60
C TRP A 36 35.52 -50.30 0.14
N ALA A 37 36.37 -50.90 -0.71
CA ALA A 37 36.47 -50.53 -2.11
C ALA A 37 35.15 -50.71 -2.90
N ARG A 38 34.30 -51.65 -2.47
CA ARG A 38 33.04 -51.99 -3.16
C ARG A 38 31.84 -51.20 -2.68
N THR A 39 31.70 -51.00 -1.37
CA THR A 39 30.49 -50.39 -0.79
C THR A 39 30.75 -49.06 -0.11
N GLY A 40 32.01 -48.62 -0.01
CA GLY A 40 32.37 -47.42 0.74
C GLY A 40 31.83 -47.50 2.16
N TYR A 41 32.29 -48.47 2.96
CA TYR A 41 31.84 -48.56 4.34
C TYR A 41 32.26 -47.30 5.11
N ALA A 42 31.28 -46.56 5.63
CA ALA A 42 31.47 -45.62 6.72
C ALA A 42 31.15 -46.37 8.03
N PRO A 43 32.15 -46.79 8.81
CA PRO A 43 31.90 -47.18 10.19
C PRO A 43 31.44 -45.92 10.93
N GLY A 44 30.16 -45.83 11.28
CA GLY A 44 29.69 -44.79 12.22
C GLY A 44 28.45 -43.99 11.86
N VAL A 45 27.73 -44.29 10.79
CA VAL A 45 26.40 -43.65 10.59
C VAL A 45 25.38 -44.41 11.44
N ASP A 46 25.22 -43.96 12.68
CA ASP A 46 24.18 -44.42 13.59
C ASP A 46 22.81 -44.11 12.98
N SER A 47 22.04 -45.14 12.67
CA SER A 47 20.68 -44.99 12.14
C SER A 47 19.77 -44.22 13.11
N ALA A 48 20.03 -44.31 14.42
CA ALA A 48 19.30 -43.54 15.42
C ALA A 48 19.62 -42.03 15.32
N PHE A 49 20.88 -41.67 15.08
CA PHE A 49 21.29 -40.28 14.85
C PHE A 49 20.63 -39.71 13.58
N LEU A 50 20.61 -40.45 12.48
CA LEU A 50 19.94 -40.01 11.25
C LEU A 50 18.43 -39.84 11.44
N SER A 51 17.77 -40.74 12.17
CA SER A 51 16.34 -40.57 12.49
C SER A 51 16.09 -39.32 13.32
N GLN A 52 16.97 -39.03 14.29
CA GLN A 52 16.86 -37.85 15.14
C GLN A 52 17.09 -36.56 14.35
N GLU A 53 18.08 -36.51 13.46
CA GLU A 53 18.28 -35.34 12.58
C GLU A 53 17.12 -35.13 11.63
N ALA A 54 16.55 -36.21 11.08
CA ALA A 54 15.37 -36.14 10.22
C ALA A 54 14.15 -35.57 10.97
N ASP A 55 13.94 -35.99 12.22
CA ASP A 55 12.86 -35.49 13.07
C ASP A 55 13.06 -33.99 13.41
N ILE A 56 14.29 -33.59 13.74
CA ILE A 56 14.62 -32.18 14.01
C ILE A 56 14.39 -31.34 12.75
N ALA A 57 14.81 -31.82 11.58
CA ALA A 57 14.59 -31.12 10.32
C ALA A 57 13.09 -31.00 10.00
N ALA A 58 12.31 -32.06 10.22
CA ALA A 58 10.86 -32.05 10.03
C ALA A 58 10.17 -31.03 10.95
N LEU A 59 10.51 -31.01 12.24
CA LEU A 59 9.99 -30.02 13.18
C LEU A 59 10.41 -28.59 12.80
N GLY A 60 11.67 -28.41 12.39
CA GLY A 60 12.18 -27.13 11.89
C GLY A 60 11.40 -26.62 10.68
N THR A 61 11.07 -27.51 9.73
CA THR A 61 10.27 -27.15 8.55
C THR A 61 8.83 -26.78 8.92
N GLN A 62 8.19 -27.53 9.84
CA GLN A 62 6.85 -27.21 10.30
C GLN A 62 6.80 -25.85 11.00
N HIS A 63 7.78 -25.57 11.86
CA HIS A 63 7.89 -24.28 12.52
C HIS A 63 8.08 -23.14 11.50
N ALA A 64 8.95 -23.34 10.51
CA ALA A 64 9.16 -22.37 9.44
C ALA A 64 7.87 -22.09 8.66
N ILE A 65 7.10 -23.13 8.31
CA ILE A 65 5.81 -22.99 7.61
C ILE A 65 4.83 -22.17 8.46
N VAL A 66 4.64 -22.51 9.73
CA VAL A 66 3.72 -21.78 10.62
C VAL A 66 4.14 -20.32 10.78
N SER A 67 5.44 -20.05 10.91
CA SER A 67 5.95 -18.68 11.01
C SER A 67 5.73 -17.88 9.72
N ALA A 68 5.86 -18.52 8.56
CA ALA A 68 5.59 -17.91 7.27
C ALA A 68 4.10 -17.60 7.09
N ASP A 69 3.21 -18.52 7.46
CA ASP A 69 1.77 -18.31 7.44
C ASP A 69 1.35 -17.15 8.37
N GLN A 70 1.94 -17.08 9.55
CA GLN A 70 1.69 -15.97 10.49
C GLN A 70 2.17 -14.64 9.91
N ALA A 71 3.36 -14.60 9.31
CA ALA A 71 3.87 -13.41 8.65
C ALA A 71 2.96 -12.96 7.51
N SER A 72 2.49 -13.89 6.67
CA SER A 72 1.54 -13.60 5.57
C SER A 72 0.24 -12.97 6.09
N ARG A 73 -0.37 -13.56 7.12
CA ARG A 73 -1.59 -13.01 7.72
C ARG A 73 -1.37 -11.60 8.28
N SER A 74 -0.24 -11.38 8.97
CA SER A 74 0.08 -10.06 9.52
C SER A 74 0.28 -9.00 8.42
N ALA A 75 0.86 -9.38 7.27
CA ALA A 75 1.01 -8.51 6.12
C ALA A 75 -0.35 -8.17 5.47
N ASP A 76 -1.23 -9.15 5.32
CA ASP A 76 -2.59 -8.95 4.77
C ASP A 76 -3.41 -8.00 5.66
N ASP A 77 -3.32 -8.15 6.98
CA ASP A 77 -4.04 -7.29 7.92
C ASP A 77 -3.49 -5.86 7.93
N ALA A 78 -2.16 -5.69 7.85
CA ALA A 78 -1.53 -4.38 7.69
C ALA A 78 -1.94 -3.71 6.36
N ALA A 79 -2.02 -4.48 5.26
CA ALA A 79 -2.46 -3.98 3.96
C ALA A 79 -3.91 -3.48 4.03
N LYS A 80 -4.84 -4.24 4.64
CA LYS A 80 -6.23 -3.80 4.82
C LYS A 80 -6.31 -2.50 5.62
N LEU A 81 -5.59 -2.40 6.74
CA LEU A 81 -5.58 -1.20 7.58
C LEU A 81 -5.08 0.04 6.80
N SER A 82 -4.06 -0.14 5.95
CA SER A 82 -3.54 0.94 5.11
C SER A 82 -4.56 1.45 4.09
N VAL A 83 -5.37 0.55 3.51
CA VAL A 83 -6.43 0.92 2.56
C VAL A 83 -7.55 1.70 3.27
N PHE A 84 -7.93 1.30 4.49
CA PHE A 84 -8.90 2.06 5.29
C PHE A 84 -8.41 3.46 5.66
N ASN A 85 -7.14 3.59 6.04
CA ASN A 85 -6.55 4.90 6.35
C ASN A 85 -6.39 5.78 5.09
N GLY A 86 -6.05 5.17 3.95
CA GLY A 86 -5.98 5.90 2.68
C GLY A 86 -7.34 6.42 2.23
N SER A 87 -8.41 5.64 2.41
CA SER A 87 -9.77 6.04 2.03
C SER A 87 -10.33 7.13 2.93
N SER A 88 -10.05 7.11 4.24
CA SER A 88 -10.50 8.17 5.15
C SER A 88 -9.89 9.53 4.81
N VAL A 89 -8.58 9.57 4.50
CA VAL A 89 -7.89 10.79 4.06
C VAL A 89 -8.44 11.29 2.73
N ALA A 90 -8.73 10.40 1.79
CA ALA A 90 -9.31 10.79 0.49
C ALA A 90 -10.71 11.39 0.63
N ILE A 91 -11.55 10.85 1.52
CA ILE A 91 -12.90 11.37 1.80
C ILE A 91 -12.81 12.75 2.45
N GLU A 92 -11.92 12.93 3.42
CA GLU A 92 -11.74 14.22 4.10
C GLU A 92 -11.26 15.30 3.11
N LEU A 93 -10.30 14.97 2.24
CA LEU A 93 -9.84 15.88 1.20
C LEU A 93 -10.96 16.26 0.22
N ALA A 94 -11.78 15.27 -0.18
CA ALA A 94 -12.92 15.50 -1.07
C ALA A 94 -13.98 16.41 -0.41
N GLN A 95 -14.25 16.24 0.89
CA GLN A 95 -15.15 17.11 1.65
C GLN A 95 -14.62 18.55 1.72
N ARG A 96 -13.32 18.74 2.03
CA ARG A 96 -12.71 20.08 2.04
C ARG A 96 -12.77 20.75 0.66
N ALA A 97 -12.57 20.00 -0.42
CA ALA A 97 -12.68 20.52 -1.77
C ALA A 97 -14.12 20.92 -2.12
N LEU A 98 -15.11 20.14 -1.66
CA LEU A 98 -16.52 20.46 -1.81
C LEU A 98 -16.89 21.75 -1.06
N ASP A 99 -16.47 21.91 0.19
CA ASP A 99 -16.73 23.12 0.98
C ASP A 99 -16.11 24.37 0.33
N ALA A 100 -14.90 24.25 -0.21
CA ALA A 100 -14.26 25.32 -0.96
C ALA A 100 -15.05 25.69 -2.23
N ALA A 101 -15.56 24.70 -2.97
CA ALA A 101 -16.38 24.92 -4.15
C ALA A 101 -17.71 25.60 -3.81
N VAL A 102 -18.38 25.20 -2.72
CA VAL A 102 -19.62 25.81 -2.24
C VAL A 102 -19.40 27.28 -1.85
N MET A 103 -18.31 27.58 -1.12
CA MET A 103 -17.96 28.96 -0.80
C MET A 103 -17.69 29.81 -2.05
N ALA A 104 -16.98 29.27 -3.04
CA ALA A 104 -16.70 29.95 -4.30
C ALA A 104 -17.99 30.24 -5.09
N LEU A 105 -18.90 29.26 -5.16
CA LEU A 105 -20.21 29.42 -5.79
C LEU A 105 -21.02 30.54 -5.10
N GLY A 106 -21.07 30.54 -3.77
CA GLY A 106 -21.76 31.59 -3.02
C GLY A 106 -21.20 32.99 -3.29
N ARG A 107 -19.87 33.12 -3.41
CA ARG A 107 -19.23 34.39 -3.79
C ARG A 107 -19.58 34.80 -5.21
N ALA A 108 -19.59 33.86 -6.16
CA ALA A 108 -19.95 34.13 -7.54
C ALA A 108 -21.40 34.65 -7.66
N GLN A 109 -22.35 34.01 -6.97
CA GLN A 109 -23.75 34.45 -6.91
C GLN A 109 -23.91 35.84 -6.29
N GLN A 110 -23.13 36.17 -5.25
CA GLN A 110 -23.14 37.52 -4.67
C GLN A 110 -22.61 38.57 -5.65
N ILE A 111 -21.58 38.26 -6.43
CA ILE A 111 -21.04 39.15 -7.45
C ILE A 111 -22.08 39.36 -8.56
N GLU A 112 -22.73 38.28 -9.01
CA GLU A 112 -23.79 38.34 -10.01
C GLU A 112 -24.95 39.25 -9.56
N ALA A 113 -25.44 39.07 -8.34
CA ALA A 113 -26.50 39.92 -7.78
C ALA A 113 -26.09 41.40 -7.72
N ARG A 114 -24.83 41.70 -7.36
CA ARG A 114 -24.31 43.07 -7.37
C ARG A 114 -24.20 43.65 -8.78
N ALA A 115 -23.78 42.84 -9.75
CA ALA A 115 -23.66 43.26 -11.14
C ALA A 115 -25.03 43.58 -11.74
N LEU A 116 -26.05 42.75 -11.48
CA LEU A 116 -27.43 43.00 -11.91
C LEU A 116 -27.97 44.30 -11.32
N LYS A 117 -27.74 44.55 -10.03
CA LYS A 117 -28.15 45.81 -9.38
C LYS A 117 -27.43 47.03 -9.95
N ALA A 118 -26.14 46.93 -10.27
CA ALA A 118 -25.39 48.02 -10.88
C ALA A 118 -25.91 48.34 -12.30
N LEU A 119 -26.35 47.30 -13.03
CA LEU A 119 -26.93 47.46 -14.36
C LEU A 119 -28.28 48.17 -14.30
N GLU A 120 -29.16 47.80 -13.35
CA GLU A 120 -30.42 48.50 -13.08
C GLU A 120 -30.21 49.99 -12.80
N ILE A 121 -29.27 50.33 -11.92
CA ILE A 121 -28.94 51.74 -11.60
C ILE A 121 -28.42 52.49 -12.83
N ALA A 122 -27.62 51.84 -13.68
CA ALA A 122 -27.10 52.46 -14.89
C ALA A 122 -28.22 52.73 -15.92
N GLU A 123 -29.19 51.83 -16.04
CA GLU A 123 -30.39 52.02 -16.88
C GLU A 123 -31.27 53.16 -16.37
N GLU A 124 -31.49 53.27 -15.06
CA GLU A 124 -32.21 54.37 -14.43
C GLU A 124 -31.54 55.73 -14.72
N LEU A 125 -30.21 55.82 -14.50
CA LEU A 125 -29.45 57.04 -14.76
C LEU A 125 -29.47 57.44 -16.24
N SER A 126 -29.34 56.47 -17.15
CA SER A 126 -29.46 56.69 -18.59
C SER A 126 -30.84 57.26 -18.95
N THR A 127 -31.90 56.70 -18.37
CA THR A 127 -33.29 57.16 -18.59
C THR A 127 -33.50 58.58 -18.08
N ILE A 128 -32.97 58.89 -16.89
CA ILE A 128 -33.01 60.26 -16.32
C ILE A 128 -32.26 61.23 -17.24
N HIS A 129 -31.07 60.86 -17.74
CA HIS A 129 -30.31 61.71 -18.66
C HIS A 129 -31.08 61.94 -19.97
N ALA A 130 -31.65 60.89 -20.56
CA ALA A 130 -32.42 61.01 -21.80
C ALA A 130 -33.63 61.94 -21.62
N THR A 131 -34.41 61.76 -20.55
CA THR A 131 -35.63 62.54 -20.28
C THR A 131 -35.34 63.99 -19.88
N THR A 132 -34.30 64.25 -19.09
CA THR A 132 -33.88 65.64 -18.74
C THR A 132 -33.33 66.40 -19.94
N SER A 133 -32.62 65.73 -20.87
CA SER A 133 -32.10 66.38 -22.09
C SER A 133 -33.18 66.76 -23.11
N GLY A 134 -34.30 66.01 -23.16
CA GLY A 134 -35.46 66.34 -23.98
C GLY A 134 -36.23 67.55 -23.43
N ASN A 135 -36.53 67.55 -22.13
CA ASN A 135 -37.26 68.65 -21.48
C ASN A 135 -36.44 69.95 -21.40
N ALA A 136 -35.11 69.88 -21.33
CA ALA A 136 -34.25 71.06 -21.39
C ALA A 136 -34.16 71.68 -22.80
N ARG A 137 -34.45 70.91 -23.86
CA ARG A 137 -34.49 71.42 -25.24
C ARG A 137 -35.81 72.11 -25.58
N ASP A 138 -36.93 71.62 -25.07
CA ASP A 138 -38.25 72.27 -25.26
C ASP A 138 -38.45 73.53 -24.39
N GLY A 139 -37.58 73.80 -23.42
CA GLY A 139 -37.63 75.01 -22.59
C GLY A 139 -36.93 76.24 -23.17
N THR A 140 -36.48 76.21 -24.43
CA THR A 140 -35.79 77.33 -25.09
C THR A 140 -36.65 78.09 -26.11
N SER A 141 -37.93 77.76 -26.26
CA SER A 141 -38.87 78.69 -26.89
C SER A 141 -39.34 79.70 -25.85
N SER A 142 -39.07 80.96 -26.15
CA SER A 142 -39.49 82.17 -25.45
C SER A 142 -40.90 82.10 -24.85
N ASP A 143 -41.05 82.75 -23.70
CA ASP A 143 -42.30 83.16 -23.04
C ASP A 143 -43.09 82.05 -22.30
N GLU A 144 -42.97 82.01 -20.97
CA GLU A 144 -43.97 82.62 -20.07
C GLU A 144 -43.72 82.26 -18.59
N SER A 145 -43.88 83.28 -17.76
CA SER A 145 -43.99 83.29 -16.31
C SER A 145 -44.68 82.08 -15.67
N MET A 146 -44.05 81.45 -14.69
CA MET A 146 -44.75 80.90 -13.52
C MET A 146 -43.89 81.10 -12.27
N ALA A 147 -44.10 82.23 -11.60
CA ALA A 147 -43.68 82.43 -10.24
C ALA A 147 -44.31 81.33 -9.37
N PHE A 148 -43.49 80.46 -8.77
CA PHE A 148 -43.97 79.60 -7.70
C PHE A 148 -44.23 80.47 -6.46
N ALA A 149 -45.50 80.76 -6.23
CA ALA A 149 -45.97 81.33 -4.97
C ALA A 149 -45.64 80.37 -3.83
N VAL A 150 -44.73 80.78 -2.95
CA VAL A 150 -44.47 80.13 -1.66
C VAL A 150 -45.73 80.31 -0.81
N MET A 151 -46.65 79.35 -0.86
CA MET A 151 -47.73 79.24 0.13
C MET A 151 -47.13 78.78 1.46
N THR A 152 -46.77 79.75 2.30
CA THR A 152 -46.59 79.52 3.75
C THR A 152 -47.93 79.06 4.33
N ARG A 153 -48.13 77.74 4.50
CA ARG A 153 -49.17 77.24 5.41
C ARG A 153 -48.79 77.68 6.82
N LYS A 154 -49.62 78.52 7.46
CA LYS A 154 -49.54 78.72 8.90
C LYS A 154 -49.89 77.40 9.60
N TRP A 155 -49.00 76.98 10.49
CA TRP A 155 -49.23 75.91 11.46
C TRP A 155 -50.41 76.31 12.37
N PRO A 156 -51.40 75.44 12.63
CA PRO A 156 -52.40 75.73 13.65
C PRO A 156 -51.76 75.56 15.03
N SER A 157 -51.80 76.63 15.82
CA SER A 157 -51.67 76.63 17.28
C SER A 157 -52.87 75.96 17.94
#